data_AF-A0A847JY66-F1
#
_entry.id   AF-A0A847JY66-F1
#
_cell.length_a   1.000
_cell.length_b   1.000
_cell.length_c   1.000
_cell.angle_alpha   90.00
_cell.angle_beta   90.00
_cell.angle_gamma   90.00
#
_symmetry.space_group_name_H-M   'P 1'
#
loop_
_entity.id
_entity.type
_entity.pdbx_description
1 polymer ?
#
loop_
_entity_poly.entity_id
_entity_poly.type
_entity_poly.pdbx_seq_one_letter_code
_entity_poly.pdbx_strand_id
1 'polypeptide(L)'
;MATLGLRFTFLHTGETADAILRMDDAPVTCQSLWNRLPVAGVCHHASYSGSEGVLILPDPLRIAPENATHEVTQGDIGFTWFAPGDAYGVDREFAEICWFYDWDARPSMHEGPAPVNLFARFVGEPEDFYARCRMMRRSGVTGLLIERRGGPDRGCVVPYRDPADEAPLRPRPAMMDRCLISIASDGDRCRVLWTDKGGLAARIGPDLGPGDNGSVALGLDGAVWAAVGSDRSGPIRILSSRDGGCTWTEIPNLLYGAHPALAIMPDGDLALVYETDRGIVGLRSGDGRAPWREMRTGIEERDATLPVCLPCSDNRLICAFALAEASRPNHLTVIES
;
A
#
# COMPACT_ATOMS: atom_id res chain seq x y z
N MET A 1 -16.60 -30.55 10.92
CA MET A 1 -16.84 -29.12 10.68
C MET A 1 -15.63 -28.55 9.96
N ALA A 2 -15.80 -27.57 9.06
CA ALA A 2 -14.66 -26.93 8.41
C ALA A 2 -13.88 -26.10 9.44
N THR A 3 -12.58 -26.30 9.53
CA THR A 3 -11.71 -25.58 10.45
C THR A 3 -11.52 -24.15 9.95
N LEU A 4 -12.02 -23.15 10.71
CA LEU A 4 -11.79 -21.74 10.41
C LEU A 4 -10.33 -21.36 10.72
N GLY A 5 -9.71 -20.59 9.84
CA GLY A 5 -8.32 -20.20 9.98
C GLY A 5 -8.07 -18.73 9.68
N LEU A 6 -6.95 -18.24 10.16
CA LEU A 6 -6.43 -16.90 9.92
C LEU A 6 -5.13 -16.96 9.13
N ARG A 7 -4.77 -15.85 8.49
CA ARG A 7 -3.44 -15.61 7.93
C ARG A 7 -2.92 -14.29 8.46
N PHE A 8 -1.68 -14.31 8.93
CA PHE A 8 -0.90 -13.16 9.37
C PHE A 8 0.14 -12.89 8.29
N THR A 9 0.31 -11.63 7.90
CA THR A 9 1.25 -11.22 6.85
C THR A 9 1.97 -9.95 7.28
N PHE A 10 3.30 -9.98 7.35
CA PHE A 10 4.09 -8.75 7.48
C PHE A 10 4.04 -7.99 6.16
N LEU A 11 3.46 -6.78 6.19
CA LEU A 11 3.11 -6.05 4.97
C LEU A 11 4.33 -5.65 4.14
N HIS A 12 5.43 -5.29 4.80
CA HIS A 12 6.62 -4.83 4.09
C HIS A 12 7.46 -5.98 3.51
N THR A 13 7.50 -7.11 4.20
CA THR A 13 8.48 -8.16 3.91
C THR A 13 7.86 -9.48 3.45
N GLY A 14 6.55 -9.62 3.58
CA GLY A 14 5.75 -10.68 2.98
C GLY A 14 5.83 -12.04 3.70
N GLU A 15 6.55 -12.15 4.82
CA GLU A 15 6.52 -13.39 5.61
C GLU A 15 5.11 -13.59 6.18
N THR A 16 4.63 -14.83 6.10
CA THR A 16 3.26 -15.19 6.49
C THR A 16 3.22 -16.31 7.51
N ALA A 17 2.15 -16.33 8.30
CA ALA A 17 1.84 -17.43 9.20
C ALA A 17 0.33 -17.72 9.20
N ASP A 18 -0.04 -18.98 8.94
CA ASP A 18 -1.42 -19.44 9.02
C ASP A 18 -1.74 -19.88 10.44
N ALA A 19 -2.95 -19.60 10.92
CA ALA A 19 -3.44 -20.03 12.22
C ALA A 19 -4.82 -20.68 12.14
N ILE A 20 -5.16 -21.48 13.15
CA ILE A 20 -6.49 -22.08 13.32
C ILE A 20 -7.19 -21.48 14.53
N LEU A 21 -8.47 -21.13 14.37
CA LEU A 21 -9.32 -20.67 15.46
C LEU A 21 -9.69 -21.82 16.41
N ARG A 22 -9.62 -21.54 17.71
CA ARG A 22 -10.08 -22.43 18.80
C ARG A 22 -11.55 -22.18 19.08
N MET A 23 -12.40 -22.47 18.10
CA MET A 23 -13.86 -22.23 18.20
C MET A 23 -14.52 -22.96 19.37
N ASP A 24 -13.94 -24.08 19.81
CA ASP A 24 -14.47 -24.88 20.93
C ASP A 24 -14.06 -24.28 22.29
N ASP A 25 -12.90 -23.62 22.37
CA ASP A 25 -12.36 -23.07 23.63
C ASP A 25 -12.76 -21.61 23.85
N ALA A 26 -12.78 -20.80 22.78
CA ALA A 26 -13.04 -19.36 22.83
C ALA A 26 -14.02 -18.90 21.72
N PRO A 27 -15.24 -19.45 21.67
CA PRO A 27 -16.20 -19.17 20.59
C PRO A 27 -16.59 -17.69 20.47
N VAL A 28 -16.76 -16.97 21.59
CA VAL A 28 -17.17 -15.56 21.58
C VAL A 28 -16.05 -14.68 21.03
N THR A 29 -14.82 -14.92 21.49
CA THR A 29 -13.62 -14.23 21.05
C THR A 29 -13.39 -14.49 19.56
N CYS A 30 -13.43 -15.75 19.14
CA CYS A 30 -13.26 -16.14 17.74
C CYS A 30 -14.30 -15.48 16.84
N GLN A 31 -15.59 -15.56 17.19
CA GLN A 31 -16.67 -15.00 16.36
C GLN A 31 -16.57 -13.47 16.27
N SER A 32 -16.24 -12.81 17.37
CA SER A 32 -16.14 -11.35 17.42
C SER A 32 -14.99 -10.83 16.56
N LEU A 33 -13.83 -11.48 16.63
CA LEU A 33 -12.68 -11.15 15.80
C LEU A 33 -12.94 -11.52 14.33
N TRP A 34 -13.51 -12.68 14.05
CA TRP A 34 -13.84 -13.12 12.69
C TRP A 34 -14.73 -12.12 11.94
N ASN A 35 -15.65 -11.48 12.65
CA ASN A 35 -16.55 -10.46 12.11
C ASN A 35 -15.85 -9.13 11.80
N ARG A 36 -14.67 -8.88 12.38
CA ARG A 36 -13.85 -7.69 12.13
C ARG A 36 -12.79 -7.87 11.05
N LEU A 37 -12.47 -9.13 10.70
CA LEU A 37 -11.47 -9.39 9.67
C LEU A 37 -11.93 -8.93 8.27
N PRO A 38 -11.00 -8.46 7.43
CA PRO A 38 -9.57 -8.29 7.70
C PRO A 38 -9.24 -7.07 8.58
N VAL A 39 -8.13 -7.14 9.32
CA VAL A 39 -7.59 -6.01 10.10
C VAL A 39 -6.10 -5.88 9.83
N ALA A 40 -5.61 -4.65 9.70
CA ALA A 40 -4.18 -4.37 9.64
C ALA A 40 -3.83 -3.17 10.52
N GLY A 41 -2.55 -3.01 10.76
CA GLY A 41 -2.02 -1.86 11.47
C GLY A 41 -0.56 -2.03 11.80
N VAL A 42 -0.08 -1.17 12.69
CA VAL A 42 1.27 -1.25 13.24
C VAL A 42 1.29 -2.33 14.30
N CYS A 43 2.15 -3.33 14.12
CA CYS A 43 2.48 -4.26 15.18
C CYS A 43 3.76 -3.87 15.90
N HIS A 44 3.78 -4.18 17.19
CA HIS A 44 4.84 -3.86 18.13
C HIS A 44 5.42 -5.15 18.72
N HIS A 45 6.68 -5.08 19.10
CA HIS A 45 7.22 -6.03 20.07
C HIS A 45 6.80 -5.60 21.48
N ALA A 46 6.23 -6.51 22.29
CA ALA A 46 5.84 -6.18 23.66
C ALA A 46 7.07 -5.98 24.57
N SER A 47 7.04 -4.96 25.44
CA SER A 47 8.19 -4.65 26.31
C SER A 47 8.29 -5.55 27.54
N TYR A 48 7.16 -6.03 28.05
CA TYR A 48 7.09 -6.74 29.34
C TYR A 48 6.89 -8.25 29.21
N SER A 49 6.41 -8.73 28.06
CA SER A 49 5.94 -10.11 27.92
C SER A 49 6.93 -11.07 27.26
N GLY A 50 8.20 -10.68 27.07
CA GLY A 50 9.19 -11.53 26.40
C GLY A 50 8.97 -11.62 24.88
N SER A 51 8.92 -12.83 24.32
CA SER A 51 8.69 -13.07 22.88
C SER A 51 7.23 -12.93 22.45
N GLU A 52 6.71 -11.71 22.55
CA GLU A 52 5.34 -11.37 22.14
C GLU A 52 5.36 -10.29 21.04
N GLY A 53 4.61 -10.55 19.97
CA GLY A 53 4.21 -9.54 19.00
C GLY A 53 2.76 -9.15 19.24
N VAL A 54 2.43 -7.88 19.00
CA VAL A 54 1.12 -7.31 19.31
C VAL A 54 0.65 -6.46 18.15
N LEU A 55 -0.59 -6.64 17.70
CA LEU A 55 -1.30 -5.70 16.84
C LEU A 55 -2.42 -5.04 17.65
N ILE A 56 -2.33 -3.73 17.84
CA ILE A 56 -3.41 -2.94 18.44
C ILE A 56 -4.51 -2.74 17.38
N LEU A 57 -5.75 -3.07 17.74
CA LEU A 57 -6.90 -2.90 16.86
C LEU A 57 -7.25 -1.41 16.70
N PRO A 58 -7.70 -0.98 15.50
CA PRO A 58 -8.01 0.43 15.24
C PRO A 58 -9.21 0.92 16.07
N ASP A 59 -10.20 0.05 16.29
CA ASP A 59 -11.36 0.33 17.11
C ASP A 59 -11.34 -0.58 18.36
N PRO A 60 -11.60 -0.06 19.57
CA PRO A 60 -11.70 -0.87 20.76
C PRO A 60 -12.72 -2.01 20.59
N LEU A 61 -12.33 -3.21 21.04
CA LEU A 61 -13.19 -4.38 21.09
C LEU A 61 -13.24 -4.87 22.53
N ARG A 62 -14.42 -4.94 23.11
CA ARG A 62 -14.59 -5.38 24.50
C ARG A 62 -15.12 -6.80 24.51
N ILE A 63 -14.28 -7.74 24.92
CA ILE A 63 -14.67 -9.15 25.11
C ILE A 63 -14.29 -9.51 26.53
N ALA A 64 -15.20 -10.16 27.25
CA ALA A 64 -14.91 -10.67 28.58
C ALA A 64 -13.83 -11.77 28.50
N PRO A 65 -13.13 -12.05 29.61
CA PRO A 65 -12.20 -13.18 29.68
C PRO A 65 -12.86 -14.50 29.24
N GLU A 66 -12.24 -15.18 28.28
CA GLU A 66 -12.70 -16.44 27.68
C GLU A 66 -11.47 -17.25 27.26
N ASN A 67 -11.31 -18.47 27.80
CA ASN A 67 -10.04 -19.22 27.69
C ASN A 67 -8.81 -18.38 28.06
N ALA A 68 -8.98 -17.55 29.10
CA ALA A 68 -8.01 -16.53 29.48
C ALA A 68 -6.87 -17.15 30.31
N THR A 69 -5.63 -16.92 29.90
CA THR A 69 -4.43 -17.38 30.61
C THR A 69 -3.26 -16.43 30.35
N HIS A 70 -2.29 -16.42 31.25
CA HIS A 70 -0.98 -15.80 31.02
C HIS A 70 0.12 -16.87 30.83
N GLU A 71 -0.21 -18.15 31.01
CA GLU A 71 0.66 -19.27 30.70
C GLU A 71 0.45 -19.63 29.24
N VAL A 72 1.40 -19.22 28.39
CA VAL A 72 1.33 -19.36 26.94
C VAL A 72 2.52 -20.17 26.43
N THR A 73 2.39 -20.71 25.22
CA THR A 73 3.46 -21.42 24.53
C THR A 73 3.69 -20.82 23.15
N GLN A 74 4.88 -21.08 22.58
CA GLN A 74 5.16 -20.70 21.19
C GLN A 74 4.04 -21.20 20.26
N GLY A 75 3.55 -20.31 19.41
CA GLY A 75 2.45 -20.56 18.49
C GLY A 75 1.09 -20.11 18.98
N ASP A 76 0.91 -19.85 20.28
CA ASP A 76 -0.35 -19.36 20.82
C ASP A 76 -0.65 -17.93 20.35
N ILE A 77 -1.94 -17.64 20.17
CA ILE A 77 -2.45 -16.33 19.75
C ILE A 77 -3.55 -15.92 20.73
N GLY A 78 -3.34 -14.75 21.35
CA GLY A 78 -4.17 -14.18 22.39
C GLY A 78 -4.93 -12.93 21.94
N PHE A 79 -5.99 -12.62 22.65
CA PHE A 79 -6.71 -11.35 22.56
C PHE A 79 -6.84 -10.75 23.96
N THR A 80 -6.68 -9.44 24.08
CA THR A 80 -7.02 -8.71 25.31
C THR A 80 -7.54 -7.31 25.01
N TRP A 81 -8.17 -6.73 26.02
CA TRP A 81 -8.64 -5.35 26.01
C TRP A 81 -8.35 -4.73 27.36
N PHE A 82 -7.91 -3.47 27.33
CA PHE A 82 -7.65 -2.67 28.52
C PHE A 82 -8.54 -1.42 28.48
N ALA A 83 -9.17 -1.13 29.61
CA ALA A 83 -9.80 0.15 29.88
C ALA A 83 -8.75 1.20 30.32
N PRO A 84 -9.08 2.50 30.25
CA PRO A 84 -8.22 3.54 30.82
C PRO A 84 -7.98 3.26 32.31
N GLY A 85 -6.72 3.19 32.71
CA GLY A 85 -6.31 2.94 34.09
C GLY A 85 -6.17 1.46 34.48
N ASP A 86 -6.40 0.50 33.58
CA ASP A 86 -6.25 -0.93 33.91
C ASP A 86 -4.78 -1.34 34.13
N ALA A 87 -3.83 -0.60 33.55
CA ALA A 87 -2.40 -0.82 33.73
C ALA A 87 -1.60 0.48 33.55
N TYR A 88 -0.36 0.48 34.04
CA TYR A 88 0.56 1.61 33.91
C TYR A 88 0.75 2.01 32.44
N GLY A 89 0.50 3.29 32.16
CA GLY A 89 0.62 3.84 30.80
C GLY A 89 -0.62 3.65 29.91
N VAL A 90 -1.68 3.01 30.41
CA VAL A 90 -2.95 2.89 29.69
C VAL A 90 -3.85 4.07 30.01
N ASP A 91 -3.78 5.12 29.21
CA ASP A 91 -4.57 6.36 29.35
C ASP A 91 -5.85 6.37 28.52
N ARG A 92 -5.93 5.50 27.52
CA ARG A 92 -7.09 5.28 26.65
C ARG A 92 -7.39 3.79 26.52
N GLU A 93 -8.64 3.46 26.22
CA GLU A 93 -8.97 2.07 25.94
C GLU A 93 -8.34 1.60 24.63
N PHE A 94 -7.91 0.35 24.61
CA PHE A 94 -7.47 -0.32 23.39
C PHE A 94 -7.71 -1.83 23.51
N ALA A 95 -7.79 -2.49 22.36
CA ALA A 95 -7.83 -3.93 22.26
C ALA A 95 -6.71 -4.40 21.34
N GLU A 96 -6.19 -5.59 21.58
CA GLU A 96 -5.07 -6.11 20.83
C GLU A 96 -5.21 -7.60 20.53
N ILE A 97 -4.61 -7.99 19.40
CA ILE A 97 -4.32 -9.38 19.07
C ILE A 97 -2.82 -9.56 19.28
N CYS A 98 -2.43 -10.51 20.14
CA CYS A 98 -1.04 -10.82 20.41
C CYS A 98 -0.69 -12.26 20.03
N TRP A 99 0.58 -12.52 19.78
CA TRP A 99 1.07 -13.86 19.45
C TRP A 99 2.46 -14.10 20.05
N PHE A 100 2.71 -15.37 20.38
CA PHE A 100 3.91 -15.77 21.10
C PHE A 100 4.81 -16.60 20.21
N TYR A 101 6.04 -16.16 20.01
CA TYR A 101 6.94 -16.72 18.99
C TYR A 101 8.19 -17.41 19.57
N ASP A 102 8.31 -17.49 20.90
CA ASP A 102 9.37 -18.22 21.60
C ASP A 102 8.88 -18.62 23.01
N TRP A 103 9.68 -19.40 23.74
CA TRP A 103 9.30 -20.02 25.03
C TRP A 103 9.45 -19.11 26.25
N ASP A 104 10.15 -17.97 26.11
CA ASP A 104 10.29 -16.97 27.18
C ASP A 104 9.07 -16.05 27.31
N ALA A 105 8.05 -16.25 26.47
CA ALA A 105 6.88 -15.40 26.45
C ALA A 105 5.95 -15.65 27.64
N ARG A 106 5.54 -14.55 28.32
CA ARG A 106 4.50 -14.55 29.34
C ARG A 106 3.78 -13.20 29.32
N PRO A 107 2.55 -13.09 28.78
CA PRO A 107 1.73 -11.89 28.82
C PRO A 107 1.80 -11.19 30.16
N SER A 108 2.34 -9.97 30.17
CA SER A 108 2.59 -9.21 31.38
C SER A 108 2.50 -7.72 31.13
N MET A 109 2.06 -6.99 32.16
CA MET A 109 2.19 -5.55 32.27
C MET A 109 3.19 -5.21 33.38
N HIS A 110 3.38 -3.91 33.65
CA HIS A 110 4.27 -3.47 34.72
C HIS A 110 3.88 -4.07 36.09
N GLU A 111 2.59 -4.29 36.31
CA GLU A 111 1.98 -4.80 37.53
C GLU A 111 2.13 -6.32 37.70
N GLY A 112 2.46 -7.06 36.64
CA GLY A 112 2.57 -8.52 36.65
C GLY A 112 1.84 -9.20 35.48
N PRO A 113 1.59 -10.52 35.59
CA PRO A 113 0.98 -11.30 34.52
C PRO A 113 -0.40 -10.78 34.12
N ALA A 114 -0.63 -10.62 32.83
CA ALA A 114 -1.87 -10.12 32.23
C ALA A 114 -2.52 -11.22 31.39
N PRO A 115 -3.65 -11.82 31.82
CA PRO A 115 -4.24 -12.92 31.07
C PRO A 115 -4.83 -12.45 29.72
N VAL A 116 -4.66 -13.28 28.69
CA VAL A 116 -5.18 -13.05 27.34
C VAL A 116 -6.11 -14.21 26.95
N ASN A 117 -7.16 -13.94 26.18
CA ASN A 117 -8.05 -14.96 25.62
C ASN A 117 -7.33 -15.73 24.53
N LEU A 118 -6.91 -16.97 24.79
CA LEU A 118 -6.29 -17.81 23.76
C LEU A 118 -7.35 -18.29 22.78
N PHE A 119 -7.37 -17.69 21.60
CA PHE A 119 -8.43 -17.90 20.61
C PHE A 119 -7.93 -18.54 19.31
N ALA A 120 -6.62 -18.58 19.07
CA ALA A 120 -6.06 -19.23 17.90
C ALA A 120 -4.67 -19.80 18.18
N ARG A 121 -4.16 -20.61 17.25
CA ARG A 121 -2.78 -21.11 17.27
C ARG A 121 -2.23 -21.18 15.84
N PHE A 122 -0.96 -20.81 15.66
CA PHE A 122 -0.27 -21.01 14.40
C PHE A 122 -0.22 -22.49 13.98
N VAL A 123 -0.29 -22.73 12.67
CA VAL A 123 -0.17 -24.05 12.06
C VAL A 123 1.29 -24.34 11.76
N GLY A 124 1.80 -25.44 12.29
CA GLY A 124 3.22 -25.80 12.15
C GLY A 124 4.13 -24.79 12.85
N GLU A 125 5.33 -24.63 12.32
CA GLU A 125 6.35 -23.71 12.84
C GLU A 125 6.71 -22.71 11.73
N PRO A 126 6.04 -21.53 11.66
CA PRO A 126 6.29 -20.53 10.63
C PRO A 126 7.59 -19.76 10.94
N GLU A 127 8.73 -20.42 10.78
CA GLU A 127 10.02 -19.94 11.28
C GLU A 127 10.46 -18.60 10.67
N ASP A 128 10.15 -18.36 9.39
CA ASP A 128 10.43 -17.07 8.74
C ASP A 128 9.63 -15.92 9.39
N PHE A 129 8.38 -16.19 9.78
CA PHE A 129 7.54 -15.23 10.51
C PHE A 129 8.09 -14.98 11.92
N TYR A 130 8.53 -16.03 12.62
CA TYR A 130 9.17 -15.88 13.94
C TYR A 130 10.51 -15.16 13.87
N ALA A 131 11.30 -15.39 12.82
CA ALA A 131 12.54 -14.67 12.58
C ALA A 131 12.29 -13.17 12.41
N ARG A 132 11.24 -12.80 11.67
CA ARG A 132 10.80 -11.41 11.56
C ARG A 132 10.38 -10.82 12.91
N CYS A 133 9.65 -11.58 13.72
CA CYS A 133 9.28 -11.14 15.08
C CYS A 133 10.52 -10.86 15.96
N ARG A 134 11.53 -11.73 15.92
CA ARG A 134 12.80 -11.51 16.62
C ARG A 134 13.53 -10.27 16.14
N MET A 135 13.43 -9.94 14.85
CA MET A 135 14.00 -8.68 14.31
C MET A 135 13.28 -7.44 14.85
N MET A 136 11.98 -7.52 15.14
CA MET A 136 11.21 -6.39 15.71
C MET A 136 11.76 -5.92 17.06
N ARG A 137 12.44 -6.77 17.84
CA ARG A 137 13.17 -6.35 19.05
C ARG A 137 14.19 -5.24 18.80
N ARG A 138 14.70 -5.15 17.57
CA ARG A 138 15.71 -4.16 17.15
C ARG A 138 15.11 -3.04 16.31
N SER A 139 14.15 -3.36 15.43
CA SER A 139 13.54 -2.39 14.53
C SER A 139 12.34 -1.66 15.15
N GLY A 140 11.80 -2.15 16.27
CA GLY A 140 10.68 -1.56 17.02
C GLY A 140 9.32 -2.03 16.51
N VAL A 141 8.94 -1.58 15.31
CA VAL A 141 7.58 -1.71 14.76
C VAL A 141 7.60 -2.12 13.29
N THR A 142 6.49 -2.68 12.81
CA THR A 142 6.29 -2.96 11.37
C THR A 142 4.79 -3.13 11.07
N GLY A 143 4.41 -3.10 9.80
CA GLY A 143 3.03 -3.32 9.37
C GLY A 143 2.65 -4.79 9.32
N LEU A 144 1.45 -5.11 9.80
CA LEU A 144 0.91 -6.46 9.79
C LEU A 144 -0.57 -6.46 9.35
N LEU A 145 -0.94 -7.41 8.50
CA LEU A 145 -2.31 -7.75 8.12
C LEU A 145 -2.71 -9.10 8.72
N ILE A 146 -3.94 -9.17 9.24
CA ILE A 146 -4.60 -10.39 9.69
C ILE A 146 -5.90 -10.56 8.90
N GLU A 147 -6.06 -11.70 8.25
CA GLU A 147 -7.18 -12.00 7.37
C GLU A 147 -7.68 -13.44 7.51
N ARG A 148 -8.80 -13.77 6.85
CA ARG A 148 -9.38 -15.12 6.86
C ARG A 148 -8.56 -16.02 5.94
N ARG A 149 -8.09 -17.16 6.44
CA ARG A 149 -7.33 -18.15 5.65
C ARG A 149 -8.16 -18.67 4.48
N GLY A 150 -7.66 -18.48 3.26
CA GLY A 150 -8.34 -18.92 2.03
C GLY A 150 -9.60 -18.12 1.67
N GLY A 151 -9.84 -16.97 2.32
CA GLY A 151 -10.83 -16.01 1.84
C GLY A 151 -10.44 -15.47 0.46
N PRO A 152 -11.40 -14.94 -0.33
CA PRO A 152 -11.03 -14.15 -1.49
C PRO A 152 -10.10 -13.03 -1.00
N ASP A 153 -9.01 -12.83 -1.73
CA ASP A 153 -8.02 -11.76 -1.54
C ASP A 153 -8.73 -10.41 -1.74
N ARG A 154 -9.54 -10.03 -0.76
CA ARG A 154 -10.31 -8.79 -0.77
C ARG A 154 -9.33 -7.75 -0.31
N GLY A 155 -8.53 -7.25 -1.26
CA GLY A 155 -7.54 -6.19 -1.08
C GLY A 155 -8.04 -5.13 -0.12
N CYS A 156 -7.76 -5.37 1.16
CA CYS A 156 -8.19 -4.48 2.20
C CYS A 156 -7.11 -3.43 2.26
N VAL A 157 -7.42 -2.27 1.68
CA VAL A 157 -6.65 -1.06 1.93
C VAL A 157 -6.89 -0.72 3.39
N VAL A 158 -6.09 -1.30 4.27
CA VAL A 158 -6.03 -0.85 5.65
C VAL A 158 -5.01 0.28 5.67
N PRO A 159 -5.38 1.50 6.07
CA PRO A 159 -4.45 2.60 6.16
C PRO A 159 -3.38 2.28 7.22
N TYR A 160 -2.25 1.76 6.77
CA TYR A 160 -1.01 1.69 7.55
C TYR A 160 -0.22 2.97 7.28
N ARG A 161 0.08 3.72 8.34
CA ARG A 161 1.10 4.77 8.33
C ARG A 161 2.25 4.28 9.19
N ASP A 162 3.46 4.34 8.66
CA ASP A 162 4.63 3.89 9.42
C ASP A 162 4.90 4.90 10.54
N PRO A 163 5.08 4.48 11.80
CA PRO A 163 5.47 5.40 12.87
C PRO A 163 6.81 6.10 12.60
N ALA A 164 7.66 5.56 11.72
CA ALA A 164 8.87 6.22 11.24
C ALA A 164 8.59 7.48 10.41
N ASP A 165 7.37 7.65 9.88
CA ASP A 165 6.95 8.84 9.12
C ASP A 165 6.78 10.09 10.01
N GLU A 166 6.78 9.95 11.35
CA GLU A 166 6.62 11.07 12.30
C GLU A 166 7.95 11.64 12.85
N ALA A 167 9.09 10.96 12.65
CA ALA A 167 10.38 11.44 13.13
C ALA A 167 11.01 12.45 12.13
N PRO A 168 11.49 13.63 12.58
CA PRO A 168 12.09 14.61 11.66
C PRO A 168 13.51 14.17 11.32
N LEU A 169 13.68 13.31 10.30
CA LEU A 169 15.01 13.00 9.76
C LEU A 169 15.04 12.98 8.24
N ARG A 170 16.15 13.55 7.75
CA ARG A 170 16.58 13.77 6.36
C ARG A 170 16.13 12.67 5.39
N PRO A 171 15.78 13.05 4.14
CA PRO A 171 15.23 12.12 3.16
C PRO A 171 16.21 10.98 2.92
N ARG A 172 15.83 9.77 3.32
CA ARG A 172 16.37 8.55 2.72
C ARG A 172 15.47 8.19 1.54
N PRO A 173 16.02 7.77 0.41
CA PRO A 173 15.21 7.33 -0.72
C PRO A 173 14.44 6.09 -0.26
N ALA A 174 13.11 6.18 -0.21
CA ALA A 174 12.25 5.03 0.00
C ALA A 174 12.56 4.01 -1.10
N MET A 175 12.98 2.81 -0.71
CA MET A 175 12.99 1.67 -1.62
C MET A 175 11.52 1.36 -1.92
N MET A 176 11.03 1.80 -3.07
CA MET A 176 9.73 1.39 -3.59
C MET A 176 9.74 -0.14 -3.74
N ASP A 177 8.90 -0.82 -2.96
CA ASP A 177 8.47 -2.16 -3.28
C ASP A 177 7.89 -2.13 -4.69
N ARG A 178 8.45 -2.96 -5.58
CA ARG A 178 8.27 -2.87 -7.03
C ARG A 178 6.79 -3.03 -7.41
N CYS A 179 6.10 -1.91 -7.54
CA CYS A 179 4.77 -1.84 -8.13
C CYS A 179 4.92 -1.74 -9.65
N LEU A 180 4.35 -2.71 -10.37
CA LEU A 180 4.05 -2.50 -11.77
C LEU A 180 2.67 -1.84 -11.84
N ILE A 181 2.64 -0.61 -12.34
CA ILE A 181 1.41 0.06 -12.73
C ILE A 181 1.28 -0.16 -14.22
N SER A 182 0.23 -0.84 -14.66
CA SER A 182 -0.08 -0.94 -16.09
C SER A 182 -1.44 -0.33 -16.34
N ILE A 183 -1.55 0.47 -17.39
CA ILE A 183 -2.84 0.98 -17.88
C ILE A 183 -3.23 0.11 -19.05
N ALA A 184 -4.31 -0.64 -18.90
CA ALA A 184 -4.88 -1.43 -19.99
C ALA A 184 -6.09 -0.68 -20.56
N SER A 185 -6.04 -0.32 -21.84
CA SER A 185 -7.21 0.14 -22.61
C SER A 185 -7.88 -1.07 -23.25
N ASP A 186 -9.15 -1.35 -22.91
CA ASP A 186 -9.96 -2.42 -23.53
C ASP A 186 -10.89 -1.92 -24.65
N GLY A 187 -10.47 -0.87 -25.36
CA GLY A 187 -11.25 -0.25 -26.43
C GLY A 187 -12.36 0.67 -25.91
N ASP A 188 -12.94 0.38 -24.74
CA ASP A 188 -14.01 1.17 -24.11
C ASP A 188 -13.66 1.69 -22.71
N ARG A 189 -12.58 1.23 -22.06
CA ARG A 189 -12.18 1.66 -20.70
C ARG A 189 -10.66 1.56 -20.48
N CYS A 190 -10.05 2.59 -19.89
CA CYS A 190 -8.72 2.44 -19.27
C CYS A 190 -8.85 1.92 -17.84
N ARG A 191 -8.02 0.94 -17.50
CA ARG A 191 -7.93 0.38 -16.14
C ARG A 191 -6.53 0.58 -15.61
N VAL A 192 -6.42 1.24 -14.46
CA VAL A 192 -5.16 1.26 -13.69
C VAL A 192 -5.06 -0.07 -12.96
N LEU A 193 -4.17 -0.95 -13.43
CA LEU A 193 -3.91 -2.24 -12.82
C LEU A 193 -2.73 -2.09 -11.87
N TRP A 194 -2.98 -2.42 -10.61
CA TRP A 194 -1.95 -2.61 -9.61
C TRP A 194 -1.59 -4.09 -9.58
N THR A 195 -0.30 -4.43 -9.63
CA THR A 195 0.17 -5.78 -9.27
C THR A 195 1.22 -5.69 -8.19
N ASP A 196 0.93 -6.22 -7.02
CA ASP A 196 1.92 -6.87 -6.18
C ASP A 196 2.07 -8.34 -6.63
N LYS A 197 2.99 -9.10 -6.03
CA LYS A 197 3.19 -10.54 -6.30
C LYS A 197 1.97 -11.33 -5.79
N GLY A 198 0.83 -11.21 -6.47
CA GLY A 198 -0.44 -11.80 -6.04
C GLY A 198 -1.53 -11.92 -7.11
N GLY A 199 -1.35 -11.35 -8.31
CA GLY A 199 -2.23 -11.65 -9.46
C GLY A 199 -3.59 -10.92 -9.50
N LEU A 200 -3.54 -9.76 -10.17
CA LEU A 200 -4.55 -9.13 -11.04
C LEU A 200 -5.79 -8.39 -10.48
N ALA A 201 -5.77 -7.08 -10.80
CA ALA A 201 -6.86 -6.17 -11.22
C ALA A 201 -7.81 -5.56 -10.17
N ALA A 202 -7.37 -4.48 -9.52
CA ALA A 202 -8.29 -3.44 -9.08
C ALA A 202 -8.82 -2.65 -10.28
N ARG A 203 -10.14 -2.41 -10.31
CA ARG A 203 -10.82 -1.59 -11.33
C ARG A 203 -10.97 -0.19 -10.78
N ILE A 204 -10.16 0.75 -11.27
CA ILE A 204 -10.21 2.13 -10.81
C ILE A 204 -10.03 3.09 -12.00
N GLY A 205 -11.02 3.96 -12.18
CA GLY A 205 -11.05 5.06 -13.14
C GLY A 205 -12.49 5.42 -13.54
N PRO A 206 -12.79 6.68 -13.90
CA PRO A 206 -14.11 7.05 -14.44
C PRO A 206 -14.44 6.19 -15.67
N ASP A 207 -15.72 6.06 -16.06
CA ASP A 207 -16.07 5.51 -17.38
C ASP A 207 -15.42 6.43 -18.44
N LEU A 208 -14.19 6.08 -18.84
CA LEU A 208 -13.45 6.71 -19.91
C LEU A 208 -14.10 6.31 -21.23
N GLY A 209 -14.13 7.22 -22.19
CA GLY A 209 -14.80 6.95 -23.45
C GLY A 209 -14.03 5.90 -24.26
N PRO A 210 -14.67 5.27 -25.26
CA PRO A 210 -13.97 4.45 -26.22
C PRO A 210 -12.85 5.23 -26.92
N GLY A 211 -11.64 4.67 -26.95
CA GLY A 211 -10.45 5.30 -27.57
C GLY A 211 -9.75 6.37 -26.73
N ASP A 212 -9.89 6.33 -25.41
CA ASP A 212 -9.07 7.12 -24.48
C ASP A 212 -7.74 6.39 -24.17
N ASN A 213 -6.64 7.16 -24.10
CA ASN A 213 -5.32 6.75 -23.62
C ASN A 213 -4.98 7.47 -22.31
N GLY A 214 -4.23 6.81 -21.43
CA GLY A 214 -3.83 7.44 -20.18
C GLY A 214 -2.48 6.97 -19.66
N SER A 215 -1.92 7.79 -18.78
CA SER A 215 -0.74 7.52 -17.96
C SER A 215 -1.03 7.79 -16.49
N VAL A 216 -0.26 7.15 -15.60
CA VAL A 216 -0.40 7.25 -14.15
C VAL A 216 0.98 7.39 -13.53
N ALA A 217 1.09 8.23 -12.51
CA ALA A 217 2.28 8.41 -11.69
C ALA A 217 1.94 8.30 -10.20
N LEU A 218 2.85 7.75 -9.39
CA LEU A 218 2.70 7.63 -7.94
C LEU A 218 3.68 8.54 -7.22
N GLY A 219 3.13 9.36 -6.32
CA GLY A 219 3.90 10.21 -5.41
C GLY A 219 4.39 9.41 -4.21
N LEU A 220 5.51 9.86 -3.64
CA LEU A 220 6.06 9.30 -2.40
C LEU A 220 5.15 9.55 -1.18
N ASP A 221 4.24 10.51 -1.28
CA ASP A 221 3.22 10.84 -0.27
C ASP A 221 1.95 9.97 -0.39
N GLY A 222 1.97 8.95 -1.27
CA GLY A 222 0.81 8.10 -1.56
C GLY A 222 -0.21 8.75 -2.48
N ALA A 223 0.04 9.96 -3.01
CA ALA A 223 -0.83 10.57 -4.00
C ALA A 223 -0.73 9.81 -5.33
N VAL A 224 -1.88 9.54 -5.95
CA VAL A 224 -1.95 8.97 -7.29
C VAL A 224 -2.36 10.06 -8.26
N TRP A 225 -1.60 10.20 -9.35
CA TRP A 225 -1.90 11.15 -10.41
C TRP A 225 -2.15 10.40 -11.71
N ALA A 226 -3.12 10.86 -12.49
CA ALA A 226 -3.40 10.32 -13.81
C ALA A 226 -3.53 11.45 -14.83
N ALA A 227 -3.03 11.21 -16.03
CA ALA A 227 -3.31 12.04 -17.20
C ALA A 227 -4.07 11.19 -18.22
N VAL A 228 -5.20 11.69 -18.70
CA VAL A 228 -6.06 10.98 -19.64
C VAL A 228 -6.38 11.88 -20.82
N GLY A 229 -6.17 11.39 -22.03
CA GLY A 229 -6.50 12.06 -23.28
C GLY A 229 -7.09 11.07 -24.27
N SER A 230 -7.55 11.52 -25.43
CA SER A 230 -8.01 10.63 -26.48
C SER A 230 -6.85 10.13 -27.36
N ASP A 231 -7.08 9.05 -28.12
CA ASP A 231 -6.22 8.61 -29.24
C ASP A 231 -6.05 9.71 -30.31
N ARG A 232 -7.02 10.64 -30.36
CA ARG A 232 -7.00 11.82 -31.22
C ARG A 232 -6.62 13.04 -30.39
N SER A 233 -6.07 14.07 -31.04
CA SER A 233 -5.83 15.38 -30.41
C SER A 233 -7.12 15.88 -29.75
N GLY A 234 -7.12 16.02 -28.43
CA GLY A 234 -8.31 16.24 -27.60
C GLY A 234 -7.96 16.82 -26.22
N PRO A 235 -8.95 17.19 -25.40
CA PRO A 235 -8.66 17.72 -24.06
C PRO A 235 -7.98 16.66 -23.19
N ILE A 236 -6.89 17.05 -22.51
CA ILE A 236 -6.20 16.19 -21.55
C ILE A 236 -6.71 16.51 -20.14
N ARG A 237 -7.24 15.50 -19.46
CA ARG A 237 -7.69 15.59 -18.07
C ARG A 237 -6.56 15.16 -17.14
N ILE A 238 -6.32 15.97 -16.11
CA ILE A 238 -5.43 15.63 -15.01
C ILE A 238 -6.28 15.28 -13.80
N LEU A 239 -6.03 14.11 -13.22
CA LEU A 239 -6.77 13.61 -12.08
C LEU A 239 -5.80 13.35 -10.93
N SER A 240 -6.26 13.61 -9.72
CA SER A 240 -5.52 13.33 -8.49
C SER A 240 -6.38 12.48 -7.55
N SER A 241 -5.75 11.58 -6.82
CA SER A 241 -6.37 10.80 -5.75
C SER A 241 -5.45 10.78 -4.53
N ARG A 242 -6.08 10.85 -3.35
CA ARG A 242 -5.40 10.76 -2.04
C ARG A 242 -5.74 9.51 -1.26
N ASP A 243 -6.53 8.62 -1.85
CA ASP A 243 -7.08 7.42 -1.22
C ASP A 243 -6.78 6.17 -2.06
N GLY A 244 -5.60 6.14 -2.70
CA GLY A 244 -5.13 5.00 -3.48
C GLY A 244 -5.92 4.77 -4.77
N GLY A 245 -6.55 5.82 -5.31
CA GLY A 245 -7.38 5.76 -6.50
C GLY A 245 -8.88 5.56 -6.22
N CYS A 246 -9.32 5.39 -4.97
CA CYS A 246 -10.74 5.16 -4.68
C CYS A 246 -11.64 6.33 -5.11
N THR A 247 -11.18 7.56 -4.93
CA THR A 247 -11.82 8.78 -5.41
C THR A 247 -10.86 9.63 -6.22
N TRP A 248 -11.39 10.31 -7.22
CA TRP A 248 -10.63 11.15 -8.14
C TRP A 248 -11.15 12.58 -8.12
N THR A 249 -10.22 13.52 -8.01
CA THR A 249 -10.47 14.95 -8.18
C THR A 249 -9.83 15.39 -9.48
N GLU A 250 -10.64 15.85 -10.43
CA GLU A 250 -10.15 16.47 -11.66
C GLU A 250 -9.53 17.83 -11.34
N ILE A 251 -8.31 18.02 -11.84
CA ILE A 251 -7.55 19.26 -11.71
C ILE A 251 -7.80 20.09 -12.98
N PRO A 252 -8.47 21.26 -12.83
CA PRO A 252 -8.75 22.12 -13.97
C PRO A 252 -7.47 22.53 -14.70
N ASN A 253 -7.44 22.28 -16.00
CA ASN A 253 -6.34 22.63 -16.89
C ASN A 253 -6.89 22.94 -18.30
N LEU A 254 -6.03 23.46 -19.19
CA LEU A 254 -6.39 23.82 -20.56
C LEU A 254 -5.52 23.07 -21.59
N LEU A 255 -5.09 21.86 -21.25
CA LEU A 255 -4.20 21.06 -22.08
C LEU A 255 -4.97 20.34 -23.18
N TYR A 256 -4.34 20.25 -24.36
CA TYR A 256 -4.96 19.64 -25.54
C TYR A 256 -3.91 18.87 -26.35
N GLY A 257 -4.18 17.60 -26.61
CA GLY A 257 -3.30 16.69 -27.34
C GLY A 257 -3.74 15.23 -27.21
N ALA A 258 -2.82 14.31 -27.48
CA ALA A 258 -3.03 12.87 -27.44
C ALA A 258 -1.90 12.17 -26.67
N HIS A 259 -2.12 10.91 -26.32
CA HIS A 259 -1.09 10.03 -25.75
C HIS A 259 -0.32 10.64 -24.55
N PRO A 260 -0.99 11.06 -23.47
CA PRO A 260 -0.30 11.70 -22.36
C PRO A 260 0.55 10.69 -21.58
N ALA A 261 1.78 11.09 -21.24
CA ALA A 261 2.71 10.41 -20.36
C ALA A 261 3.09 11.30 -19.17
N LEU A 262 2.69 10.87 -17.98
CA LEU A 262 2.85 11.60 -16.74
C LEU A 262 3.92 10.93 -15.86
N ALA A 263 4.76 11.75 -15.24
CA ALA A 263 5.75 11.35 -14.25
C ALA A 263 5.79 12.34 -13.09
N ILE A 264 6.26 11.89 -11.93
CA ILE A 264 6.56 12.74 -10.77
C ILE A 264 8.07 12.86 -10.66
N MET A 265 8.57 14.08 -10.72
CA MET A 265 9.98 14.42 -10.62
C MET A 265 10.47 14.28 -9.16
N PRO A 266 11.77 14.09 -8.91
CA PRO A 266 12.30 13.96 -7.55
C PRO A 266 12.04 15.14 -6.62
N ASP A 267 11.82 16.34 -7.17
CA ASP A 267 11.46 17.54 -6.41
C ASP A 267 9.95 17.67 -6.14
N GLY A 268 9.15 16.70 -6.58
CA GLY A 268 7.71 16.64 -6.38
C GLY A 268 6.88 17.25 -7.51
N ASP A 269 7.51 17.88 -8.50
CA ASP A 269 6.78 18.43 -9.64
C ASP A 269 6.24 17.32 -10.56
N LEU A 270 5.08 17.57 -11.17
CA LEU A 270 4.56 16.76 -12.27
C LEU A 270 5.25 17.15 -13.57
N ALA A 271 5.75 16.15 -14.28
CA ALA A 271 6.18 16.27 -15.67
C ALA A 271 5.18 15.53 -16.56
N LEU A 272 4.67 16.22 -17.58
CA LEU A 272 3.72 15.70 -18.54
C LEU A 272 4.29 15.85 -19.95
N VAL A 273 4.37 14.75 -20.68
CA VAL A 273 4.74 14.72 -22.09
C VAL A 273 3.55 14.20 -22.88
N TYR A 274 3.19 14.85 -23.96
CA TYR A 274 2.05 14.45 -24.78
C TYR A 274 2.26 14.86 -26.23
N GLU A 275 1.48 14.26 -27.11
CA GLU A 275 1.52 14.52 -28.55
C GLU A 275 0.53 15.64 -28.92
N THR A 276 0.95 16.49 -29.85
CA THR A 276 0.10 17.47 -30.50
C THR A 276 0.26 17.36 -32.01
N ASP A 277 -0.62 18.01 -32.77
CA ASP A 277 -0.50 18.11 -34.24
C ASP A 277 0.82 18.78 -34.70
N ARG A 278 1.58 19.39 -33.78
CA ARG A 278 2.87 20.04 -34.05
C ARG A 278 4.07 19.22 -33.57
N GLY A 279 3.86 18.05 -32.96
CA GLY A 279 4.88 17.20 -32.37
C GLY A 279 4.72 17.03 -30.86
N ILE A 280 5.79 16.59 -30.21
CA ILE A 280 5.81 16.28 -28.78
C ILE A 280 6.01 17.53 -27.94
N VAL A 281 5.13 17.73 -26.95
CA VAL A 281 5.22 18.81 -25.96
C VAL A 281 5.53 18.22 -24.59
N GLY A 282 6.52 18.78 -23.90
CA GLY A 282 6.86 18.46 -22.53
C GLY A 282 6.58 19.64 -21.62
N LEU A 283 5.86 19.41 -20.52
CA LEU A 283 5.44 20.43 -19.57
C LEU A 283 5.74 20.00 -18.14
N ARG A 284 5.96 20.98 -17.26
CA ARG A 284 6.18 20.79 -15.82
C ARG A 284 5.22 21.66 -14.99
N SER A 285 4.67 21.12 -13.91
CA SER A 285 3.84 21.87 -12.94
C SER A 285 4.00 21.30 -11.52
N GLY A 286 4.03 22.16 -10.50
CA GLY A 286 4.15 21.72 -9.11
C GLY A 286 2.84 21.21 -8.48
N ASP A 287 1.70 21.53 -9.08
CA ASP A 287 0.37 21.18 -8.53
C ASP A 287 -0.59 20.63 -9.59
N GLY A 288 -0.11 20.44 -10.82
CA GLY A 288 -0.91 20.02 -11.97
C GLY A 288 -1.86 21.09 -12.49
N ARG A 289 -1.90 22.28 -11.87
CA ARG A 289 -2.68 23.42 -12.32
C ARG A 289 -1.83 24.29 -13.23
N ALA A 290 -2.50 25.16 -13.97
CA ALA A 290 -1.83 26.21 -14.72
C ALA A 290 -1.20 27.25 -13.76
N PRO A 291 -0.02 27.82 -14.10
CA PRO A 291 0.69 27.66 -15.37
C PRO A 291 1.62 26.44 -15.38
N TRP A 292 1.55 25.68 -16.47
CA TRP A 292 2.55 24.67 -16.82
C TRP A 292 3.73 25.36 -17.52
N ARG A 293 4.96 24.93 -17.21
CA ARG A 293 6.20 25.45 -17.80
C ARG A 293 6.71 24.49 -18.86
N GLU A 294 7.12 25.02 -20.01
CA GLU A 294 7.67 24.21 -21.10
C GLU A 294 9.02 23.59 -20.73
N MET A 295 9.18 22.31 -21.02
CA MET A 295 10.43 21.56 -20.90
C MET A 295 11.07 21.43 -22.29
N ARG A 296 12.40 21.45 -22.38
CA ARG A 296 13.08 21.28 -23.67
C ARG A 296 13.07 19.80 -24.07
N THR A 297 12.13 19.43 -24.93
CA THR A 297 11.98 18.04 -25.39
C THR A 297 13.09 17.61 -26.33
N GLY A 298 13.66 18.55 -27.11
CA GLY A 298 14.68 18.24 -28.13
C GLY A 298 14.16 17.41 -29.30
N ILE A 299 12.84 17.22 -29.41
CA ILE A 299 12.19 16.40 -30.43
C ILE A 299 11.43 17.33 -31.36
N GLU A 300 11.95 17.50 -32.57
CA GLU A 300 11.27 18.24 -33.65
C GLU A 300 10.50 17.31 -34.60
N GLU A 301 10.65 15.98 -34.44
CA GLU A 301 10.05 14.99 -35.33
C GLU A 301 8.56 14.77 -35.05
N ARG A 302 7.77 14.78 -36.12
CA ARG A 302 6.30 14.67 -36.13
C ARG A 302 5.77 13.23 -36.02
N ASP A 303 6.66 12.24 -36.09
CA ASP A 303 6.27 10.82 -36.22
C ASP A 303 6.47 10.01 -34.94
N ALA A 304 6.74 10.69 -33.81
CA ALA A 304 6.86 10.10 -32.49
C ALA A 304 5.48 10.03 -31.81
N THR A 305 5.08 8.82 -31.44
CA THR A 305 3.80 8.51 -30.77
C THR A 305 4.06 7.76 -29.47
N LEU A 306 3.06 7.72 -28.57
CA LEU A 306 3.08 6.91 -27.34
C LEU A 306 4.30 7.17 -26.43
N PRO A 307 4.47 8.39 -25.90
CA PRO A 307 5.54 8.66 -24.96
C PRO A 307 5.44 7.75 -23.72
N VAL A 308 6.60 7.32 -23.23
CA VAL A 308 6.76 6.75 -21.89
C VAL A 308 7.85 7.55 -21.19
N CYS A 309 7.56 8.00 -19.96
CA CYS A 309 8.43 8.89 -19.21
C CYS A 309 8.97 8.21 -17.96
N LEU A 310 10.26 8.41 -17.68
CA LEU A 310 10.95 7.94 -16.48
C LEU A 310 11.74 9.10 -15.85
N PRO A 311 11.42 9.51 -14.61
CA PRO A 311 12.17 10.55 -13.91
C PRO A 311 13.53 10.00 -13.43
N CYS A 312 14.58 10.79 -13.58
CA CYS A 312 15.92 10.50 -13.09
C CYS A 312 16.18 11.21 -11.77
N SER A 313 17.06 10.63 -10.93
CA SER A 313 17.44 11.21 -9.63
C SER A 313 18.11 12.58 -9.72
N ASP A 314 18.60 12.98 -10.89
CA ASP A 314 19.23 14.28 -11.17
C ASP A 314 18.25 15.30 -11.77
N ASN A 315 16.95 15.09 -11.58
CA ASN A 315 15.87 15.95 -12.05
C ASN A 315 15.75 16.04 -13.59
N ARG A 316 16.33 15.09 -14.33
CA ARG A 316 16.08 14.91 -15.77
C ARG A 316 14.91 13.96 -16.02
N LEU A 317 14.28 14.05 -17.17
CA LEU A 317 13.21 13.14 -17.59
C LEU A 317 13.66 12.36 -18.83
N ILE A 318 13.77 11.05 -18.74
CA ILE A 318 14.02 10.20 -19.91
C ILE A 318 12.67 9.86 -20.54
N CYS A 319 12.56 10.10 -21.85
CA CYS A 319 11.35 9.78 -22.60
C CYS A 319 11.69 8.83 -23.75
N ALA A 320 10.92 7.75 -23.87
CA ALA A 320 10.95 6.83 -24.99
C ALA A 320 9.70 7.04 -25.84
N PHE A 321 9.86 6.97 -27.16
CA PHE A 321 8.78 7.17 -28.12
C PHE A 321 8.75 6.03 -29.13
N ALA A 322 7.54 5.61 -29.51
CA ALA A 322 7.34 4.73 -30.64
C ALA A 322 7.29 5.57 -31.92
N LEU A 323 8.13 5.25 -32.91
CA LEU A 323 8.02 5.88 -34.22
C LEU A 323 6.94 5.16 -35.04
N ALA A 324 6.10 5.92 -35.75
CA ALA A 324 4.99 5.38 -36.53
C ALA A 324 5.42 4.41 -37.65
N GLU A 325 6.68 4.47 -38.11
CA GLU A 325 7.23 3.54 -39.10
C GLU A 325 7.89 2.32 -38.43
N ALA A 326 7.26 1.14 -38.57
CA ALA A 326 7.76 -0.14 -38.05
C ALA A 326 9.19 -0.55 -38.50
N SER A 327 9.76 0.14 -39.49
CA SER A 327 11.13 -0.06 -39.98
C SER A 327 12.18 0.81 -39.29
N ARG A 328 11.81 1.74 -38.40
CA ARG A 328 12.75 2.60 -37.67
C ARG A 328 12.92 2.13 -36.22
N PRO A 329 14.15 2.14 -35.68
CA PRO A 329 14.37 1.83 -34.27
C PRO A 329 13.68 2.88 -33.38
N ASN A 330 13.10 2.45 -32.27
CA ASN A 330 12.50 3.34 -31.26
C ASN A 330 13.50 4.43 -30.85
N HIS A 331 13.02 5.66 -30.72
CA HIS A 331 13.85 6.81 -30.35
C HIS A 331 13.83 7.02 -28.83
N LEU A 332 15.02 7.14 -28.24
CA LEU A 332 15.20 7.49 -26.83
C LEU A 332 15.74 8.92 -26.74
N THR A 333 15.03 9.79 -26.05
CA THR A 333 15.46 11.18 -25.85
C THR A 333 15.50 11.50 -24.36
N VAL A 334 16.51 12.26 -23.94
CA VAL A 334 16.57 12.83 -22.60
C VAL A 334 16.02 14.25 -22.68
N ILE A 335 14.93 14.50 -21.95
CA ILE A 335 14.32 15.82 -21.80
C ILE A 335 14.94 16.47 -20.56
N GLU A 336 15.54 17.64 -20.74
CA GLU A 336 16.16 18.42 -19.68
C GLU A 336 15.24 19.56 -19.25
N SER A 337 15.16 19.79 -17.94
CA SER A 337 14.45 20.92 -17.32
C SER A 337 15.35 22.13 -17.14
#